data_AF-A0A1Q4XXJ7-F1
#
_entry.id   AF-A0A1Q4XXJ7-F1
#
_cell.length_a   1.000
_cell.length_b   1.000
_cell.length_c   1.000
_cell.angle_alpha   90.00
_cell.angle_beta   90.00
_cell.angle_gamma   90.00
#
_symmetry.space_group_name_H-M   'P 1'
#
loop_
_entity.id
_entity.type
_entity.pdbx_description
1 polymer ?
#
loop_
_entity_poly.entity_id
_entity_poly.type
_entity_poly.pdbx_seq_one_letter_code
_entity_poly.pdbx_strand_id
1 'polypeptide(L)'
;MQPLPIPFAPWVWRNVAELLDRRDTDSPEADEATRSADRHDRPDIGLLGYEVEALDGSIGEVDRSNARVPADCLLVDAGTWLSHRKVVLPVGAVAEVDHDAKKVHVDRTKEQVRQAPEYDPDTFDADDYRQRLGDYYTESYRAAPPS
;
A
#
# COMPACT_ATOMS: atom_id res chain seq x y z
N MET A 1 26.53 -17.56 3.35
CA MET A 1 25.16 -17.34 3.83
C MET A 1 24.63 -16.12 3.09
N GLN A 2 23.70 -16.31 2.15
CA GLN A 2 22.98 -15.18 1.56
C GLN A 2 21.93 -14.70 2.58
N PRO A 3 21.79 -13.39 2.82
CA PRO A 3 20.72 -12.90 3.67
C PRO A 3 19.38 -13.36 3.07
N LEU A 4 18.46 -13.84 3.91
CA LEU A 4 17.09 -14.13 3.46
C LEU A 4 16.52 -12.83 2.86
N PRO A 5 15.83 -12.90 1.69
CA PRO A 5 15.18 -11.72 1.14
C PRO A 5 14.20 -11.20 2.19
N ILE A 6 14.33 -9.92 2.53
CA ILE A 6 13.42 -9.24 3.46
C ILE A 6 12.06 -9.25 2.77
N PRO A 7 11.02 -9.88 3.31
CA PRO A 7 9.70 -9.84 2.68
C PRO A 7 9.25 -8.38 2.56
N PHE A 8 8.59 -8.05 1.46
CA PHE A 8 7.96 -6.75 1.31
C PHE A 8 6.75 -6.70 2.25
N ALA A 9 7.01 -6.26 3.48
CA ALA A 9 6.03 -6.24 4.56
C ALA A 9 5.81 -4.79 5.02
N PRO A 10 5.14 -3.95 4.21
CA PRO A 10 4.89 -2.55 4.55
C PRO A 10 4.14 -2.40 5.90
N TRP A 11 3.45 -3.47 6.32
CA TRP A 11 2.69 -3.58 7.56
C TRP A 11 3.50 -3.96 8.81
N VAL A 12 4.73 -4.47 8.70
CA VAL A 12 5.51 -5.00 9.84
C VAL A 12 5.81 -3.94 10.90
N TRP A 13 5.90 -2.65 10.53
CA TRP A 13 6.14 -1.57 11.48
C TRP A 13 4.92 -1.16 12.33
N ARG A 14 3.73 -1.71 12.08
CA ARG A 14 2.52 -1.41 12.87
C ARG A 14 2.25 -2.41 14.00
N ASN A 15 2.93 -3.55 14.04
CA ASN A 15 2.88 -4.51 15.15
C ASN A 15 4.16 -4.44 16.01
N VAL A 16 4.47 -3.25 16.52
CA VAL A 16 5.51 -3.07 17.55
C VAL A 16 5.20 -3.86 18.83
N ALA A 17 3.94 -4.26 19.06
CA ALA A 17 3.58 -5.13 20.19
C ALA A 17 4.20 -6.55 20.08
N GLU A 18 4.20 -7.16 18.89
CA GLU A 18 4.84 -8.48 18.66
C GLU A 18 6.38 -8.40 18.67
N LEU A 19 6.96 -7.24 18.30
CA LEU A 19 8.39 -7.00 18.37
C LEU A 19 8.88 -6.65 19.80
N LEU A 20 7.96 -6.28 20.70
CA LEU A 20 8.26 -5.87 22.08
C LEU A 20 7.74 -6.84 23.15
N ASP A 21 7.18 -8.01 22.81
CA ASP A 21 6.84 -9.07 23.78
C ASP A 21 8.08 -9.74 24.44
N ARG A 22 9.23 -9.07 24.42
CA ARG A 22 10.44 -9.43 25.17
C ARG A 22 10.94 -8.33 26.10
N ARG A 23 10.07 -7.40 26.52
CA ARG A 23 10.35 -6.55 27.67
C ARG A 23 9.23 -6.62 28.69
N ASP A 24 9.45 -7.46 29.70
CA ASP A 24 8.92 -7.23 31.04
C ASP A 24 9.11 -5.76 31.43
N THR A 25 8.03 -5.00 31.52
CA THR A 25 7.90 -3.91 32.48
C THR A 25 6.42 -3.61 32.68
N ASP A 26 5.96 -3.99 33.87
CA ASP A 26 4.82 -3.42 34.57
C ASP A 26 4.72 -1.90 34.36
N SER A 27 3.68 -1.45 33.67
CA SER A 27 3.24 -0.05 33.65
C SER A 27 1.74 -0.03 33.34
N PRO A 28 0.87 0.15 34.34
CA PRO A 28 -0.52 0.45 34.09
C PRO A 28 -0.60 1.88 33.53
N GLU A 29 -1.62 2.16 32.72
CA GLU A 29 -1.92 3.47 32.10
C GLU A 29 -1.32 3.71 30.69
N ALA A 30 -1.73 2.89 29.73
CA ALA A 30 -2.05 3.40 28.39
C ALA A 30 -3.50 3.02 28.10
N ASP A 31 -4.38 3.90 28.56
CA ASP A 31 -5.82 3.78 28.49
C ASP A 31 -6.32 3.49 27.06
N GLU A 32 -7.22 2.53 27.03
CA GLU A 32 -7.95 1.94 25.93
C GLU A 32 -8.81 2.96 25.14
N ALA A 33 -8.21 3.87 24.37
CA ALA A 33 -8.95 4.93 23.67
C ALA A 33 -8.41 5.34 22.29
N THR A 34 -8.00 4.40 21.43
CA THR A 34 -8.05 4.64 19.97
C THR A 34 -8.79 3.53 19.25
N ARG A 35 -9.94 3.15 19.84
CA ARG A 35 -11.00 2.44 19.13
C ARG A 35 -11.66 3.41 18.13
N SER A 36 -11.37 3.19 16.85
CA SER A 36 -12.34 3.29 15.75
C SER A 36 -13.02 4.63 15.41
N ALA A 37 -12.59 5.78 15.92
CA ALA A 37 -13.28 7.05 15.65
C ALA A 37 -12.35 8.20 15.21
N ASP A 38 -11.53 7.99 14.17
CA ASP A 38 -10.98 9.09 13.35
C ASP A 38 -10.40 8.60 12.00
N ARG A 39 -11.08 7.68 11.29
CA ARG A 39 -10.62 7.26 9.94
C ARG A 39 -11.12 8.15 8.81
N HIS A 40 -11.87 9.22 9.11
CA HIS A 40 -12.53 10.06 8.10
C HIS A 40 -11.87 11.43 7.88
N ASP A 41 -10.89 11.83 8.69
CA ASP A 41 -10.17 13.11 8.57
C ASP A 41 -8.66 12.86 8.39
N ARG A 42 -8.29 11.98 7.45
CA ARG A 42 -6.88 11.87 7.08
C ARG A 42 -6.52 13.12 6.27
N PRO A 43 -5.45 13.86 6.62
CA PRO A 43 -4.96 14.93 5.76
C PRO A 43 -4.68 14.37 4.37
N ASP A 44 -5.24 15.03 3.35
CA ASP A 44 -4.98 14.72 1.96
C ASP A 44 -3.46 14.65 1.76
N ILE A 45 -2.96 13.53 1.25
CA ILE A 45 -1.53 13.35 0.98
C ILE A 45 -1.03 14.24 -0.16
N GLY A 46 -1.89 15.08 -0.72
CA GLY A 46 -1.60 16.00 -1.81
C GLY A 46 -1.45 15.30 -3.16
N LEU A 47 -1.76 14.01 -3.23
CA LEU A 47 -1.59 13.17 -4.42
C LEU A 47 -2.92 12.76 -5.08
N LEU A 48 -4.07 13.15 -4.52
CA LEU A 48 -5.37 12.80 -5.12
C LEU A 48 -5.45 13.32 -6.56
N GLY A 49 -5.86 12.46 -7.49
CA GLY A 49 -5.93 12.78 -8.91
C GLY A 49 -4.58 12.93 -9.62
N TYR A 50 -3.47 12.52 -8.99
CA TYR A 50 -2.20 12.38 -9.70
C TYR A 50 -2.29 11.19 -10.65
N GLU A 51 -1.74 11.33 -11.86
CA GLU A 51 -1.61 10.22 -12.80
C GLU A 51 -0.58 9.22 -12.25
N VAL A 52 -0.86 7.93 -12.38
CA VAL A 52 0.04 6.85 -11.99
C VAL A 52 0.67 6.26 -13.24
N GLU A 53 1.99 6.36 -13.35
CA GLU A 53 2.78 5.89 -14.49
C GLU A 53 3.56 4.64 -14.10
N ALA A 54 3.33 3.54 -14.80
CA ALA A 54 4.18 2.35 -14.74
C ALA A 54 5.40 2.49 -15.65
N LEU A 55 6.33 1.54 -15.52
CA LEU A 55 7.52 1.44 -16.38
C LEU A 55 7.20 1.41 -17.89
N ASP A 56 6.04 0.90 -18.26
CA ASP A 56 5.57 0.75 -19.64
C ASP A 56 4.38 1.68 -19.99
N GLY A 57 4.11 2.68 -19.15
CA GLY A 57 3.18 3.79 -19.39
C GLY A 57 2.04 3.93 -18.37
N SER A 58 1.14 4.87 -18.64
CA SER A 58 0.05 5.24 -17.72
C SER A 58 -0.90 4.08 -17.35
N ILE A 59 -1.20 4.00 -16.05
CA ILE A 59 -2.10 3.02 -15.44
C ILE A 59 -3.47 3.64 -15.19
N GLY A 60 -3.50 4.89 -14.70
CA GLY A 60 -4.71 5.55 -14.21
C GLY A 60 -4.37 6.68 -13.25
N GLU A 61 -5.19 6.88 -12.21
CA GLU A 61 -5.03 7.99 -11.27
C GLU A 61 -5.25 7.60 -9.81
N VAL A 62 -4.70 8.37 -8.88
CA VAL A 62 -4.93 8.19 -7.45
C VAL A 62 -6.39 8.53 -7.11
N ASP A 63 -7.12 7.52 -6.61
CA ASP A 63 -8.55 7.60 -6.33
C ASP A 63 -8.87 8.53 -5.16
N ARG A 64 -9.95 9.29 -5.25
CA ARG A 64 -10.40 10.22 -4.19
C ARG A 64 -10.73 9.52 -2.87
N SER A 65 -11.01 8.23 -2.90
CA SER A 65 -11.28 7.38 -1.74
C SER A 65 -9.99 6.84 -1.10
N ASN A 66 -8.81 7.34 -1.47
CA ASN A 66 -7.53 6.92 -0.90
C ASN A 66 -7.48 7.03 0.64
N ALA A 67 -8.27 7.91 1.26
CA ALA A 67 -8.41 7.96 2.72
C ALA A 67 -8.92 6.64 3.35
N ARG A 68 -9.53 5.74 2.56
CA ARG A 68 -10.00 4.43 3.00
C ARG A 68 -8.90 3.37 3.06
N VAL A 69 -7.75 3.61 2.41
CA VAL A 69 -6.58 2.74 2.51
C VAL A 69 -5.55 3.31 3.51
N PRO A 70 -4.65 2.47 4.05
CA PRO A 70 -3.66 2.89 5.02
C PRO A 70 -2.67 3.92 4.50
N ALA A 71 -1.90 4.48 5.44
CA ALA A 71 -1.10 5.67 5.17
C ALA A 71 0.03 5.46 4.16
N ASP A 72 0.54 4.25 4.20
CA ASP A 72 1.62 3.65 3.45
C ASP A 72 1.16 3.01 2.13
N CYS A 73 -0.06 3.32 1.69
CA CYS A 73 -0.64 2.84 0.43
C CYS A 73 -1.29 3.97 -0.38
N LEU A 74 -1.38 3.73 -1.69
CA LEU A 74 -2.08 4.51 -2.69
C LEU A 74 -3.18 3.66 -3.30
N LEU A 75 -4.42 4.12 -3.24
CA LEU A 75 -5.54 3.55 -3.97
C LEU A 75 -5.54 4.17 -5.37
N VAL A 76 -5.39 3.33 -6.39
CA VAL A 76 -5.32 3.74 -7.79
C VAL A 76 -6.54 3.23 -8.52
N ASP A 77 -7.26 4.13 -9.20
CA ASP A 77 -8.24 3.76 -10.21
C ASP A 77 -7.49 3.50 -11.52
N ALA A 78 -7.39 2.24 -11.93
CA ALA A 78 -6.69 1.82 -13.16
C ALA A 78 -7.55 2.04 -14.44
N GLY A 79 -8.41 3.06 -14.42
CA GLY A 79 -9.35 3.40 -15.47
C GLY A 79 -8.70 3.55 -16.85
N THR A 80 -9.35 2.93 -17.85
CA THR A 80 -9.03 2.82 -19.31
C THR A 80 -8.82 1.37 -19.78
N TRP A 81 -8.66 0.40 -18.86
CA TRP A 81 -8.51 -1.02 -19.21
C TRP A 81 -9.76 -1.84 -18.88
N LEU A 82 -10.89 -1.56 -19.57
CA LEU A 82 -12.18 -2.32 -19.64
C LEU A 82 -12.86 -2.79 -18.35
N SER A 83 -12.27 -2.58 -17.18
CA SER A 83 -12.80 -2.94 -15.87
C SER A 83 -12.32 -1.84 -14.94
N HIS A 84 -13.23 -0.98 -14.49
CA HIS A 84 -12.99 0.11 -13.53
C HIS A 84 -12.56 -0.46 -12.16
N ARG A 85 -11.40 -1.10 -12.14
CA ARG A 85 -10.87 -1.85 -11.01
C ARG A 85 -9.93 -0.95 -10.23
N LYS A 86 -10.10 -0.96 -8.91
CA LYS A 86 -9.22 -0.25 -7.99
C LYS A 86 -8.14 -1.19 -7.47
N VAL A 87 -6.91 -0.68 -7.40
CA VAL A 87 -5.75 -1.43 -6.93
C VAL A 87 -5.07 -0.67 -5.80
N VAL A 88 -4.61 -1.40 -4.79
CA VAL A 88 -3.79 -0.83 -3.71
C VAL A 88 -2.32 -1.01 -4.06
N LEU A 89 -1.64 0.12 -4.24
CA LEU A 89 -0.20 0.19 -4.42
C LEU A 89 0.47 0.58 -3.10
N PRO A 90 1.41 -0.20 -2.59
CA PRO A 90 2.17 0.19 -1.41
C PRO A 90 3.17 1.30 -1.79
N VAL A 91 3.48 2.21 -0.85
CA VAL A 91 4.43 3.32 -1.08
C VAL A 91 5.80 2.81 -1.50
N GLY A 92 6.20 1.61 -1.09
CA GLY A 92 7.46 1.00 -1.53
C GLY A 92 7.52 0.65 -3.04
N ALA A 93 6.39 0.66 -3.75
CA ALA A 93 6.34 0.55 -5.21
C ALA A 93 6.43 1.91 -5.93
N VAL A 94 6.38 3.02 -5.19
CA VAL A 94 6.57 4.37 -5.74
C VAL A 94 8.07 4.59 -5.95
N ALA A 95 8.45 4.85 -7.19
CA ALA A 95 9.81 5.20 -7.57
C ALA A 95 10.07 6.70 -7.44
N GLU A 96 9.13 7.53 -7.90
CA GLU A 96 9.27 8.99 -7.92
C GLU A 96 7.89 9.66 -7.90
N VAL A 97 7.82 10.86 -7.33
CA VAL A 97 6.64 11.73 -7.40
C VAL A 97 7.04 13.04 -8.05
N ASP A 98 6.49 13.30 -9.24
CA ASP A 98 6.62 14.56 -9.96
C ASP A 98 5.42 15.45 -9.63
N HIS A 99 5.63 16.44 -8.77
CA HIS A 99 4.59 17.38 -8.37
C HIS A 99 4.28 18.43 -9.44
N ASP A 100 5.23 18.75 -10.34
CA ASP A 100 5.02 19.70 -11.43
C ASP A 100 4.11 19.10 -12.50
N ALA A 101 4.36 17.85 -12.88
CA ALA A 101 3.53 17.10 -13.82
C ALA A 101 2.30 16.45 -13.18
N LYS A 102 2.20 16.44 -11.84
CA LYS A 102 1.20 15.70 -11.05
C LYS A 102 1.18 14.20 -11.38
N LYS A 103 2.36 13.58 -11.34
CA LYS A 103 2.56 12.16 -11.66
C LYS A 103 3.22 11.40 -10.51
N VAL A 104 2.78 10.16 -10.31
CA VAL A 104 3.41 9.18 -9.44
C VAL A 104 3.98 8.08 -10.33
N HIS A 105 5.29 7.96 -10.38
CA HIS A 105 5.98 6.91 -11.10
C HIS A 105 6.15 5.70 -10.20
N VAL A 106 5.81 4.52 -10.71
CA VAL A 106 5.98 3.25 -9.99
C VAL A 106 7.00 2.37 -10.69
N ASP A 107 7.68 1.55 -9.89
CA ASP A 107 8.72 0.63 -10.38
C ASP A 107 8.15 -0.69 -10.93
N ARG A 108 6.84 -0.75 -11.16
CA ARG A 108 6.10 -1.91 -11.67
C ARG A 108 5.62 -1.66 -13.09
N THR A 109 5.42 -2.73 -13.86
CA THR A 109 4.71 -2.67 -15.15
C THR A 109 3.20 -2.62 -14.94
N LYS A 110 2.47 -2.18 -15.97
CA LYS A 110 1.00 -2.22 -16.02
C LYS A 110 0.46 -3.62 -15.73
N GLU A 111 1.10 -4.65 -16.27
CA GLU A 111 0.66 -6.04 -16.07
C GLU A 111 0.84 -6.49 -14.62
N GLN A 112 1.96 -6.15 -13.99
CA GLN A 112 2.20 -6.44 -12.57
C GLN A 112 1.17 -5.72 -11.70
N VAL A 113 0.91 -4.43 -11.94
CA VAL A 113 -0.12 -3.70 -11.19
C VAL A 113 -1.51 -4.33 -11.36
N ARG A 114 -1.83 -4.89 -12.54
CA ARG A 114 -3.10 -5.61 -12.73
C ARG A 114 -3.18 -6.96 -12.04
N GLN A 115 -2.06 -7.68 -11.93
CA GLN A 115 -2.05 -8.97 -11.26
C GLN A 115 -2.13 -8.84 -9.74
N ALA A 116 -1.93 -7.63 -9.20
CA ALA A 116 -2.14 -7.34 -7.79
C ALA A 116 -3.59 -7.66 -7.35
N PRO A 117 -3.79 -8.08 -6.08
CA PRO A 117 -5.12 -8.28 -5.51
C PRO A 117 -6.04 -7.06 -5.66
N GLU A 118 -7.31 -7.30 -5.98
CA GLU A 118 -8.29 -6.23 -6.18
C GLU A 118 -8.62 -5.52 -4.87
N TYR A 119 -8.74 -4.20 -4.89
CA TYR A 119 -9.32 -3.51 -3.74
C TYR A 119 -10.83 -3.79 -3.68
N ASP A 120 -11.25 -4.44 -2.60
CA ASP A 120 -12.65 -4.62 -2.25
C ASP A 120 -12.91 -3.95 -0.89
N PRO A 121 -13.73 -2.89 -0.82
CA PRO A 121 -13.96 -2.14 0.42
C PRO A 121 -14.58 -2.97 1.54
N ASP A 122 -15.29 -4.06 1.23
CA ASP A 122 -15.95 -4.91 2.22
C ASP A 122 -14.99 -5.94 2.84
N THR A 123 -13.93 -6.32 2.10
CA THR A 123 -12.95 -7.33 2.55
C THR A 123 -11.58 -6.74 2.87
N PHE A 124 -11.34 -5.46 2.56
CA PHE A 124 -10.05 -4.80 2.76
C PHE A 124 -9.56 -4.78 4.21
N ASP A 125 -10.49 -4.70 5.18
CA ASP A 125 -10.15 -4.71 6.61
C ASP A 125 -9.83 -6.12 7.13
N ALA A 126 -10.11 -7.18 6.36
CA ALA A 126 -9.79 -8.55 6.73
C ALA A 126 -8.26 -8.79 6.65
N ASP A 127 -7.71 -9.42 7.68
CA ASP A 127 -6.30 -9.81 7.74
C ASP A 127 -5.84 -10.62 6.51
N ASP A 128 -6.74 -11.43 5.96
CA ASP A 128 -6.51 -12.26 4.78
C ASP A 128 -6.19 -11.46 3.50
N TYR A 129 -6.84 -10.30 3.30
CA TYR A 129 -6.56 -9.44 2.15
C TYR A 129 -5.16 -8.83 2.24
N ARG A 130 -4.80 -8.31 3.43
CA ARG A 130 -3.49 -7.68 3.66
C ARG A 130 -2.35 -8.66 3.49
N GLN A 131 -2.55 -9.90 3.96
CA GLN A 131 -1.57 -10.97 3.78
C GLN A 131 -1.38 -11.30 2.30
N ARG A 132 -2.48 -11.52 1.55
CA ARG A 132 -2.42 -11.76 0.10
C ARG A 132 -1.71 -10.63 -0.66
N LEU A 133 -1.96 -9.37 -0.28
CA LEU A 133 -1.31 -8.21 -0.89
C LEU A 133 0.21 -8.19 -0.61
N GLY A 134 0.61 -8.42 0.65
CA GLY A 134 2.02 -8.50 1.03
C GLY A 134 2.78 -9.64 0.35
N ASP A 135 2.15 -10.83 0.28
CA ASP A 135 2.70 -12.00 -0.40
C ASP A 135 2.87 -11.75 -1.90
N TYR A 136 1.87 -11.13 -2.54
CA TYR A 136 1.92 -10.76 -3.95
C TYR A 136 3.12 -9.85 -4.26
N TYR A 137 3.27 -8.73 -3.52
CA TYR A 137 4.38 -7.81 -3.78
C TYR A 137 5.72 -8.44 -3.43
N THR A 138 5.83 -9.23 -2.34
CA THR A 138 7.06 -9.94 -2.00
C THR A 138 7.52 -10.85 -3.13
N GLU A 139 6.61 -11.65 -3.69
CA GLU A 139 6.96 -12.56 -4.78
C GLU A 139 7.19 -11.81 -6.09
N SER A 140 6.43 -10.76 -6.37
CA SER A 140 6.63 -9.88 -7.53
C SER A 140 8.03 -9.24 -7.53
N TYR A 141 8.48 -8.73 -6.38
CA TYR A 141 9.82 -8.17 -6.20
C TYR A 141 10.94 -9.21 -6.29
N ARG A 142 10.69 -10.44 -5.82
CA ARG A 142 11.64 -11.55 -5.98
C ARG A 142 11.78 -11.94 -7.45
N ALA A 143 10.67 -12.06 -8.18
CA ALA A 143 10.65 -12.50 -9.56
C ALA A 143 11.18 -11.44 -10.53
N ALA A 144 10.92 -10.17 -10.24
CA ALA A 144 11.31 -9.03 -11.07
C ALA A 144 11.80 -7.86 -10.18
N PRO A 145 13.08 -7.85 -9.79
CA PRO A 145 13.62 -6.76 -9.00
C PRO A 145 13.55 -5.42 -9.76
N PRO A 146 13.42 -4.29 -9.06
CA PRO A 146 13.50 -2.97 -9.68
C PRO A 146 14.84 -2.82 -10.42
N SER A 147 14.79 -2.25 -11.62
CA SER A 147 15.95 -2.00 -12.47
C SER A 147 16.65 -0.68 -12.13
#